data_AF-A0AAU7DWL0-F1
#
_entry.id   AF-A0AAU7DWL0-F1
#
_cell.length_a   1.000
_cell.length_b   1.000
_cell.length_c   1.000
_cell.angle_alpha   90.00
_cell.angle_beta   90.00
_cell.angle_gamma   90.00
#
_symmetry.space_group_name_H-M   'P 1'
#
loop_
_entity.id
_entity.type
_entity.pdbx_description
1 polymer ?
#
loop_
_entity_poly.entity_id
_entity_poly.type
_entity_poly.pdbx_seq_one_letter_code
_entity_poly.pdbx_strand_id
1 'polypeptide(L)' 'MRQQPGTKVVLSLIDGKTISGRVVRCWRWRTLRLHKGEAWTPEGKIPALGTMLIPYRSIIMLQVDDND' A
#
# COMPACT_ATOMS: atom_id res chain seq x y z
N MET A 1 4.65 -14.06 1.53
CA MET A 1 5.51 -12.92 1.90
C MET A 1 4.89 -12.16 3.07
N ARG A 2 5.65 -11.95 4.14
CA ARG A 2 5.19 -11.24 5.36
C ARG A 2 5.98 -9.92 5.39
N GLN A 3 5.31 -8.80 5.11
CA GLN A 3 5.98 -7.49 5.15
C GLN A 3 6.18 -7.04 6.59
N GLN A 4 7.34 -6.43 6.87
CA GLN A 4 7.66 -5.94 8.19
C GLN A 4 6.93 -4.61 8.47
N PRO A 5 6.43 -4.37 9.69
CA PRO A 5 5.97 -3.05 10.10
C PRO A 5 7.09 -2.00 9.93
N GLY A 6 6.74 -0.80 9.50
CA GLY A 6 7.66 0.32 9.26
C GLY A 6 8.12 0.46 7.81
N THR A 7 8.16 -0.64 7.06
CA THR A 7 8.60 -0.70 5.67
C THR A 7 7.75 0.18 4.77
N LYS A 8 8.41 1.03 3.96
CA LYS A 8 7.74 1.80 2.92
C LYS A 8 7.53 0.91 1.70
N VAL A 9 6.30 0.90 1.20
CA VAL A 9 5.92 0.08 0.05
C VAL A 9 5.19 0.90 -0.99
N VAL A 10 5.29 0.47 -2.24
CA VAL A 10 4.49 0.94 -3.37
C VAL A 10 3.70 -0.25 -3.90
N LEU A 11 2.38 -0.08 -4.04
CA LEU A 11 1.43 -1.09 -4.47
C LEU A 11 0.82 -0.69 -5.79
N SER A 12 0.83 -1.59 -6.77
CA SER A 12 0.00 -1.46 -7.98
C SER A 12 -1.24 -2.31 -7.80
N LEU A 13 -2.42 -1.69 -7.93
CA LEU A 13 -3.70 -2.34 -7.74
C LEU A 13 -4.34 -2.79 -9.06
N ILE A 14 -5.28 -3.74 -8.96
CA ILE A 14 -6.03 -4.27 -10.11
C ILE A 14 -6.87 -3.24 -10.85
N ASP A 15 -7.24 -2.14 -10.18
CA ASP A 15 -8.01 -1.04 -10.76
C ASP A 15 -7.12 0.04 -11.39
N GLY A 16 -5.81 -0.25 -11.55
CA GLY A 16 -4.85 0.67 -12.13
C GLY A 16 -4.35 1.75 -11.18
N LYS A 17 -4.80 1.76 -9.91
CA LYS A 17 -4.31 2.71 -8.91
C LYS A 17 -2.95 2.29 -8.37
N THR A 18 -2.12 3.28 -8.11
CA THR A 18 -0.86 3.08 -7.38
C THR A 18 -1.01 3.65 -5.97
N ILE A 19 -0.60 2.91 -4.96
CA ILE A 19 -0.65 3.34 -3.56
C ILE A 19 0.73 3.22 -2.95
N SER A 20 1.29 4.31 -2.44
CA SER A 20 2.46 4.27 -1.56
C SER A 20 2.04 4.37 -0.11
N GLY A 21 2.84 3.86 0.82
CA GLY A 21 2.64 4.08 2.26
C GLY A 21 3.56 3.24 3.12
N ARG A 22 3.50 3.44 4.44
CA ARG A 22 4.26 2.62 5.40
C ARG A 22 3.40 1.50 5.96
N VAL A 23 3.93 0.28 5.94
CA VAL A 23 3.27 -0.91 6.51
C VAL A 23 3.13 -0.74 8.02
N VAL A 24 1.91 -0.79 8.53
CA VAL A 24 1.65 -0.79 9.98
C VAL A 24 1.51 -2.22 10.49
N ARG A 25 0.75 -3.04 9.76
CA ARG A 25 0.48 -4.43 10.15
C ARG A 25 -0.03 -5.23 8.96
N CYS A 26 0.44 -6.48 8.84
CA CYS A 26 -0.16 -7.48 7.98
C CYS A 26 -1.15 -8.31 8.81
N TRP A 27 -2.46 -8.26 8.51
CA TRP A 27 -3.47 -9.02 9.26
C TRP A 27 -3.59 -10.46 8.76
N ARG A 28 -4.11 -11.35 9.62
CA ARG A 28 -4.45 -12.76 9.30
C ARG A 28 -5.41 -12.91 8.12
N TRP A 29 -6.14 -11.86 7.77
CA TRP A 29 -7.22 -11.84 6.77
C TRP A 29 -6.75 -11.46 5.35
N ARG A 30 -5.45 -11.57 5.05
CA ARG A 30 -4.89 -11.16 3.75
C ARG A 30 -5.24 -9.70 3.43
N THR A 31 -5.01 -8.81 4.41
CA THR A 31 -5.13 -7.35 4.24
C THR A 31 -3.84 -6.68 4.72
N LEU A 32 -3.37 -5.71 3.96
CA LEU A 32 -2.23 -4.87 4.30
C LEU A 32 -2.74 -3.53 4.84
N ARG A 33 -2.30 -3.15 6.04
CA ARG A 33 -2.60 -1.84 6.62
C ARG A 33 -1.45 -0.88 6.35
N LEU A 34 -1.74 0.22 5.66
CA LEU A 34 -0.79 1.30 5.39
C LEU A 34 -1.13 2.57 6.18
N HIS A 35 -0.13 3.36 6.51
CA HIS A 35 -0.28 4.69 7.13
C HIS A 35 0.49 5.74 6.33
N LYS A 36 -0.03 6.99 6.32
CA LYS A 36 0.50 8.11 5.53
C LYS A 36 0.70 7.75 4.06
N GLY A 37 -0.29 7.10 3.47
CA GLY A 37 -0.14 6.71 2.09
C GLY A 37 -0.52 7.82 1.12
N GLU A 38 -0.10 7.67 -0.11
CA GLU A 38 -0.50 8.52 -1.22
C GLU A 38 -1.05 7.59 -2.29
N ALA A 39 -2.19 7.93 -2.86
CA ALA A 39 -2.76 7.19 -3.98
C ALA A 39 -2.62 8.01 -5.25
N TRP A 40 -2.23 7.36 -6.33
CA TRP A 40 -2.26 7.92 -7.68
C TRP A 40 -3.29 7.16 -8.47
N THR A 41 -4.22 7.91 -9.05
CA THR A 41 -5.18 7.42 -10.03
C THR A 41 -4.82 8.01 -11.39
N PRO A 42 -5.37 7.49 -12.50
CA PRO A 42 -5.19 8.10 -13.81
C PRO A 42 -5.55 9.59 -13.85
N GLU A 43 -6.46 10.02 -12.98
CA GLU A 43 -6.96 11.39 -12.87
C GLU A 43 -6.07 12.30 -12.00
N GLY A 44 -5.13 11.74 -11.24
CA GLY A 44 -4.14 12.51 -10.48
C GLY A 44 -3.77 11.93 -9.12
N LYS A 45 -3.04 12.75 -8.34
CA LYS A 45 -2.60 12.40 -6.98
C LYS A 45 -3.71 12.70 -5.98
N ILE A 46 -4.12 11.67 -5.24
CA ILE A 46 -5.03 11.77 -4.11
C ILE A 46 -4.23 11.63 -2.82
N PRO A 47 -4.13 12.69 -1.99
CA PRO A 47 -3.49 12.58 -0.68
C PRO A 47 -4.35 11.64 0.19
N ALA A 48 -3.77 10.53 0.68
CA ALA A 48 -4.57 9.62 1.49
C ALA A 48 -4.72 10.19 2.91
N LEU A 49 -5.98 10.33 3.33
CA LEU A 49 -6.35 10.78 4.66
C LEU A 49 -6.18 9.62 5.66
N GLY A 50 -4.96 9.46 6.19
CA GLY A 50 -4.71 8.63 7.37
C GLY A 50 -4.33 7.16 7.10
N THR A 51 -5.16 6.23 7.57
CA THR A 51 -4.92 4.78 7.50
C THR A 51 -5.66 4.16 6.32
N MET A 52 -4.99 3.34 5.52
CA MET A 52 -5.60 2.56 4.43
C MET A 52 -5.53 1.06 4.71
N LEU A 53 -6.58 0.35 4.30
CA LEU A 53 -6.68 -1.11 4.34
C LEU A 53 -6.77 -1.64 2.92
N ILE A 54 -5.72 -2.36 2.48
CA ILE A 54 -5.62 -2.87 1.12
C ILE A 54 -5.73 -4.40 1.14
N PRO A 55 -6.78 -5.00 0.55
CA PRO A 55 -6.87 -6.44 0.40
C PRO A 55 -5.75 -6.96 -0.52
N TYR A 56 -5.07 -8.05 -0.15
CA TYR A 56 -4.00 -8.61 -0.99
C TYR A 56 -4.50 -9.03 -2.37
N ARG A 57 -5.76 -9.47 -2.48
CA ARG A 57 -6.39 -9.83 -3.77
C ARG A 57 -6.48 -8.65 -4.75
N SER A 58 -6.40 -7.42 -4.25
CA SER A 58 -6.46 -6.22 -5.06
C SER A 58 -5.07 -5.76 -5.51
N ILE A 59 -4.00 -6.40 -5.05
CA ILE A 59 -2.61 -6.03 -5.34
C ILE A 59 -2.11 -6.89 -6.49
N ILE A 60 -1.74 -6.26 -7.60
CA ILE A 60 -0.99 -6.90 -8.69
C ILE A 60 0.48 -7.03 -8.31
N MET A 61 1.04 -5.92 -7.83
CA MET A 61 2.47 -5.81 -7.54
C MET A 61 2.70 -5.06 -6.24
N LEU A 62 3.66 -5.54 -5.45
CA LEU A 62 4.14 -4.88 -4.25
C LEU A 62 5.64 -4.70 -4.38
N GLN A 63 6.08 -3.45 -4.35
CA GLN A 63 7.48 -3.05 -4.28
C GLN A 63 7.79 -2.59 -2.86
N VAL A 64 8.93 -3.07 -2.35
CA VAL A 64 9.52 -2.55 -1.12
C VAL A 64 10.52 -1.47 -1.52
N ASP A 65 10.37 -0.28 -0.94
CA ASP A 65 11.33 0.80 -1.11
C ASP A 65 12.41 0.62 -0.03
N ASP A 66 13.53 -0.02 -0.40
CA ASP A 66 14.67 -0.32 0.48
C ASP A 66 15.60 0.90 0.69
N ASN A 67 15.19 2.10 0.26
CA ASN A 67 15.93 3.33 0.59
C ASN A 67 15.65 3.73 2.05
N ASP A 68 16.32 3.07 2.99
CA ASP A 68 16.66 3.59 4.31
C ASP A 68 18.19 3.60 4.47
#